data_AF-A0A139I7D2-F1
#
_entry.id   AF-A0A139I7D2-F1
#
_cell.length_a   1.000
_cell.length_b   1.000
_cell.length_c   1.000
_cell.angle_alpha   90.00
_cell.angle_beta   90.00
_cell.angle_gamma   90.00
#
_symmetry.space_group_name_H-M   'P 1'
#
loop_
_entity.id
_entity.type
_entity.pdbx_description
1 polymer ?
#
loop_
_entity_poly.entity_id
_entity_poly.type
_entity_poly.pdbx_seq_one_letter_code
_entity_poly.pdbx_strand_id
1 'polypeptide(L)'
;MQPSPILQKAIRRLALTTKQGPHNYYKGNRTGALGRHTKYGGYVIDYKRVRTYVCPDLNGFHLTPFVLSRIARPKRDYFGHTETNSRMDGKEYIRKWKEEGGNI
;
A
#
# COMPACT_ATOMS: atom_id res chain seq x y z
N MET A 1 -40.49 4.74 5.64
CA MET A 1 -40.80 5.06 4.23
C MET A 1 -40.53 3.81 3.40
N GLN A 2 -41.54 3.24 2.74
CA GLN A 2 -41.36 2.05 1.89
C GLN A 2 -40.98 2.50 0.47
N PRO A 3 -39.99 1.86 -0.20
CA PRO A 3 -39.61 2.20 -1.56
C PRO A 3 -40.71 1.84 -2.56
N SER A 4 -40.74 2.53 -3.72
CA SER A 4 -41.70 2.22 -4.79
C SER A 4 -41.47 0.81 -5.35
N PRO A 5 -42.50 0.14 -5.91
CA PRO A 5 -42.39 -1.24 -6.39
C PRO A 5 -41.28 -1.47 -7.44
N ILE A 6 -41.05 -0.49 -8.31
CA ILE A 6 -40.00 -0.54 -9.33
C ILE A 6 -38.62 -0.51 -8.67
N LEU A 7 -38.43 0.40 -7.72
CA LEU A 7 -37.19 0.53 -6.96
C LEU A 7 -36.94 -0.71 -6.10
N GLN A 8 -37.97 -1.27 -5.48
CA GLN A 8 -37.88 -2.49 -4.67
C GLN A 8 -37.41 -3.69 -5.51
N LYS A 9 -37.88 -3.83 -6.75
CA LYS A 9 -37.39 -4.85 -7.71
C LYS A 9 -35.91 -4.66 -8.05
N ALA A 10 -35.47 -3.42 -8.24
CA ALA A 10 -34.07 -3.11 -8.55
C ALA A 10 -33.14 -3.37 -7.35
N ILE A 11 -33.52 -2.93 -6.15
CA ILE A 11 -32.73 -3.09 -4.91
C ILE A 11 -32.47 -4.57 -4.59
N ARG A 12 -33.44 -5.45 -4.85
CA ARG A 12 -33.31 -6.90 -4.57
C ARG A 12 -32.18 -7.58 -5.36
N ARG A 13 -31.71 -6.98 -6.45
CA ARG A 13 -30.61 -7.51 -7.28
C ARG A 13 -29.24 -6.91 -6.95
N LEU A 14 -29.19 -5.91 -6.07
CA LEU A 14 -27.93 -5.33 -5.64
C LEU A 14 -27.18 -6.30 -4.71
N ALA A 15 -25.85 -6.26 -4.74
CA ALA A 15 -25.04 -7.05 -3.83
C ALA A 15 -25.29 -6.64 -2.37
N LEU A 16 -25.56 -7.61 -1.50
CA LEU A 16 -25.83 -7.36 -0.09
C LEU A 16 -24.65 -6.67 0.60
N THR A 17 -24.93 -5.58 1.29
CA THR A 17 -24.00 -4.89 2.19
C THR A 17 -24.06 -5.50 3.59
N THR A 18 -23.17 -5.06 4.47
CA THR A 18 -23.12 -5.50 5.87
C THR A 18 -24.39 -5.19 6.67
N LYS A 19 -25.30 -4.34 6.15
CA LYS A 19 -26.47 -3.80 6.89
C LYS A 19 -27.82 -4.33 6.38
N GLN A 20 -27.81 -5.23 5.40
CA GLN A 20 -29.02 -5.68 4.71
C GLN A 20 -29.39 -7.15 4.99
N GLY A 21 -28.49 -7.92 5.61
CA GLY A 21 -28.71 -9.33 5.89
C GLY A 21 -29.38 -9.60 7.24
N PRO A 22 -29.90 -10.84 7.44
CA PRO A 22 -30.40 -11.30 8.74
C PRO A 22 -29.27 -11.40 9.78
N HIS A 23 -29.62 -11.71 11.03
CA HIS A 23 -28.68 -11.73 12.16
C HIS A 23 -27.42 -12.61 11.94
N ASN A 24 -27.53 -13.70 11.19
CA ASN A 24 -26.44 -14.64 10.88
C ASN A 24 -25.63 -14.29 9.61
N TYR A 25 -25.92 -13.17 8.96
CA TYR A 25 -25.18 -12.71 7.79
C TYR A 25 -23.98 -11.85 8.19
N TYR A 26 -22.77 -12.39 8.03
CA TYR A 26 -21.53 -11.66 8.22
C TYR A 26 -20.85 -11.37 6.88
N LYS A 27 -20.46 -10.10 6.67
CA LYS A 27 -19.63 -9.69 5.53
C LYS A 27 -18.47 -8.82 6.05
N GLY A 28 -17.24 -9.25 5.77
CA GLY A 28 -16.04 -8.56 6.22
C GLY A 28 -15.66 -7.34 5.38
N ASN A 29 -14.84 -6.46 5.94
CA ASN A 29 -14.34 -5.22 5.30
C ASN A 29 -12.86 -5.31 4.88
N ARG A 30 -12.39 -6.52 4.55
CA ARG A 30 -11.00 -6.78 4.10
C ARG A 30 -9.91 -6.29 5.07
N THR A 31 -10.18 -6.31 6.37
CA THR A 31 -9.19 -5.98 7.40
C THR A 31 -8.06 -7.02 7.47
N GLY A 32 -8.21 -8.19 6.86
CA GLY A 32 -7.23 -9.28 6.87
C GLY A 32 -7.41 -10.20 8.08
N ALA A 33 -6.91 -11.43 7.96
CA ALA A 33 -6.94 -12.40 9.06
C ALA A 33 -5.68 -12.24 9.94
N LEU A 34 -5.89 -11.71 11.15
CA LEU A 34 -4.84 -11.38 12.13
C LEU A 34 -4.60 -12.49 13.16
N GLY A 35 -5.20 -13.66 12.96
CA GLY A 35 -5.22 -14.74 13.96
C GLY A 35 -6.18 -15.84 13.56
N ARG A 36 -6.75 -16.54 14.54
CA ARG A 36 -7.76 -17.59 14.32
C ARG A 36 -8.90 -17.55 15.33
N HIS A 37 -10.05 -18.07 14.92
CA HIS A 37 -11.13 -18.40 15.83
C HIS A 37 -10.77 -19.60 16.72
N THR A 38 -11.36 -19.63 17.92
CA THR A 38 -11.26 -20.75 18.86
C THR A 38 -12.49 -21.66 18.73
N LYS A 39 -12.41 -22.87 19.29
CA LYS A 39 -13.54 -23.82 19.33
C LYS A 39 -14.79 -23.25 19.99
N TYR A 40 -14.63 -22.33 20.95
CA TYR A 40 -15.71 -21.78 21.77
C TYR A 40 -16.11 -20.34 21.38
N GLY A 41 -15.82 -19.92 20.14
CA GLY A 41 -16.27 -18.63 19.60
C GLY A 41 -15.37 -17.42 19.91
N GLY A 42 -14.34 -17.57 20.75
CA GLY A 42 -13.30 -16.55 20.95
C GLY A 42 -12.36 -16.39 19.74
N TYR A 43 -11.45 -15.43 19.80
CA TYR A 43 -10.44 -15.16 18.76
C TYR A 43 -9.05 -15.00 19.40
N VAL A 44 -8.03 -15.65 18.83
CA VAL A 44 -6.63 -15.57 19.28
C VAL A 44 -5.82 -14.85 18.21
N ILE A 45 -5.13 -13.78 18.60
CA ILE A 45 -4.29 -12.95 17.71
C ILE A 45 -2.96 -13.66 17.48
N ASP A 46 -2.50 -13.67 16.22
CA ASP A 46 -1.16 -14.06 15.83
C ASP A 46 -0.36 -12.79 15.51
N TYR A 47 0.51 -12.39 16.43
CA TYR A 47 1.31 -11.16 16.30
C TYR A 47 2.27 -11.19 15.10
N LYS A 48 2.62 -12.36 14.55
CA LYS A 48 3.43 -12.44 13.31
C LYS A 48 2.66 -11.93 12.08
N ARG A 49 1.33 -11.90 12.14
CA ARG A 49 0.43 -11.44 11.07
C ARG A 49 -0.08 -10.02 11.28
N VAL A 50 0.20 -9.43 12.44
CA VAL A 50 -0.17 -8.04 12.75
C VAL A 50 0.75 -7.11 11.97
N ARG A 51 0.16 -6.23 11.16
CA ARG A 51 0.92 -5.23 10.38
C ARG A 51 1.36 -4.10 11.30
N THR A 52 2.63 -3.72 11.19
CA THR A 52 3.22 -2.55 11.87
C THR A 52 3.66 -1.53 10.83
N TYR A 53 3.61 -0.24 11.19
CA TYR A 53 4.17 0.83 10.38
C TYR A 53 5.46 1.30 11.03
N VAL A 54 6.60 1.01 10.41
CA VAL A 54 7.92 1.37 10.93
C VAL A 54 8.19 2.83 10.59
N CYS A 55 8.18 3.69 11.60
CA CYS A 55 8.58 5.08 11.47
C CYS A 55 10.08 5.21 11.76
N PRO A 56 10.89 5.77 10.85
CA PRO A 56 12.30 6.07 11.16
C PRO A 56 12.38 7.21 12.17
N ASP A 57 13.57 7.38 12.79
CA ASP A 57 13.87 8.60 13.53
C ASP A 57 13.99 9.77 12.55
N LEU A 58 13.30 10.87 12.87
CA LEU A 58 13.24 12.08 12.05
C LEU A 58 13.97 13.25 12.70
N ASN A 59 14.64 13.03 13.85
CA ASN A 59 15.44 14.07 14.48
C ASN A 59 16.59 14.49 13.55
N GLY A 60 16.71 15.79 13.27
CA GLY A 60 17.66 16.34 12.30
C GLY A 60 17.30 16.11 10.82
N PHE A 61 16.11 15.60 10.49
CA PHE A 61 15.68 15.42 9.11
C PHE A 61 15.13 16.73 8.52
N HIS A 62 15.80 17.27 7.50
CA HIS A 62 15.49 18.59 6.94
C HIS A 62 14.66 18.57 5.65
N LEU A 63 14.44 17.40 5.03
CA LEU A 63 13.67 17.32 3.79
C LEU A 63 12.19 17.51 4.10
N THR A 64 11.55 18.40 3.32
CA THR A 64 10.12 18.69 3.43
C THR A 64 9.39 18.15 2.19
N PRO A 65 8.06 17.99 2.21
CA PRO A 65 7.30 17.53 1.04
C PRO A 65 7.27 18.55 -0.12
N PHE A 66 7.87 19.73 0.06
CA PHE A 66 7.90 20.79 -0.93
C PHE A 66 9.33 21.17 -1.32
N VAL A 67 9.47 21.62 -2.56
CA VAL A 67 10.69 22.21 -3.11
C VAL A 67 10.41 23.66 -3.46
N LEU A 68 11.40 24.53 -3.30
CA LEU A 68 11.28 25.95 -3.67
C LEU A 68 10.95 26.09 -5.17
N SER A 69 9.98 26.93 -5.49
CA SER A 69 9.52 27.17 -6.89
C SER A 69 10.62 27.69 -7.82
N ARG A 70 11.62 28.40 -7.27
CA ARG A 70 12.78 28.91 -8.01
C ARG A 70 13.76 27.81 -8.45
N ILE A 71 13.69 26.61 -7.86
CA ILE A 71 14.54 25.50 -8.26
C ILE A 71 13.90 24.88 -9.51
N ALA A 72 14.60 25.01 -10.64
CA ALA A 72 14.16 24.43 -11.89
C ALA A 72 14.06 22.90 -11.76
N ARG A 73 13.05 22.31 -12.40
CA ARG A 73 12.93 20.85 -12.46
C ARG A 73 14.15 20.28 -13.19
N PRO A 74 14.76 19.19 -12.69
CA PRO A 74 15.85 18.54 -13.38
C PRO A 74 15.37 18.01 -14.74
N LYS A 75 16.27 18.03 -15.74
CA LYS A 75 16.01 17.38 -17.03
C LYS A 75 15.88 15.88 -16.82
N ARG A 76 15.11 15.21 -17.71
CA ARG A 76 15.01 13.75 -17.69
C ARG A 76 16.40 13.14 -17.85
N ASP A 77 16.73 12.19 -16.98
CA ASP A 77 18.00 11.47 -17.04
C ASP A 77 18.16 10.76 -18.39
N TYR A 78 19.35 10.85 -18.97
CA TYR A 78 19.72 10.20 -20.22
C TYR A 78 20.67 9.03 -19.93
N PHE A 79 20.23 7.81 -20.25
CA PHE A 79 20.97 6.58 -20.00
C PHE A 79 21.67 6.02 -21.24
N GLY A 80 21.85 6.83 -22.29
CA GLY A 80 22.49 6.38 -23.54
C GLY A 80 23.95 5.94 -23.41
N HIS A 81 24.60 6.30 -22.30
CA HIS A 81 25.95 5.85 -21.94
C HIS A 81 25.98 4.42 -21.38
N THR A 82 24.81 3.86 -21.01
CA THR A 82 24.69 2.50 -20.49
C THR A 82 24.43 1.52 -21.63
N GLU A 83 24.87 0.26 -21.47
CA GLU A 83 24.67 -0.77 -22.49
C GLU A 83 23.18 -1.05 -22.76
N THR A 84 22.37 -1.00 -21.70
CA THR A 84 20.93 -1.30 -21.78
C THR A 84 20.05 -0.07 -22.01
N ASN A 85 20.63 1.12 -22.13
CA ASN A 85 19.91 2.39 -22.17
C ASN A 85 18.94 2.58 -20.99
N SER A 86 19.26 2.02 -19.82
CA SER A 86 18.36 1.90 -18.68
C SER A 86 18.99 2.42 -17.40
N ARG A 87 18.14 3.00 -16.52
CA ARG A 87 18.52 3.35 -15.16
C ARG A 87 18.95 2.13 -14.33
N MET A 88 18.46 0.96 -14.69
CA MET A 88 18.67 -0.29 -13.96
C MET A 88 19.86 -1.09 -14.52
N ASP A 89 20.73 -0.46 -15.32
CA ASP A 89 21.90 -1.13 -15.87
C ASP A 89 22.87 -1.56 -14.76
N GLY A 90 23.15 -2.87 -14.68
CA GLY A 90 23.95 -3.43 -13.59
C GLY A 90 25.43 -3.03 -13.66
N LYS A 91 26.00 -2.89 -14.86
CA LYS A 91 27.41 -2.49 -15.03
C LYS A 91 27.60 -1.05 -14.59
N GLU A 92 26.70 -0.16 -14.98
CA GLU A 92 26.72 1.24 -14.56
C GLU A 92 26.53 1.38 -13.04
N TYR A 93 25.65 0.58 -12.44
CA TYR A 93 25.49 0.54 -10.98
C TYR A 93 26.80 0.12 -10.28
N ILE A 94 27.44 -0.96 -10.72
CA ILE A 94 28.70 -1.44 -10.14
C ILE A 94 29.81 -0.41 -10.32
N ARG A 95 29.88 0.25 -11.49
CA ARG A 95 30.85 1.31 -11.76
C ARG A 95 30.71 2.45 -10.74
N LYS A 96 29.49 2.98 -10.57
CA LYS A 96 29.20 4.03 -9.57
C LYS A 96 29.52 3.60 -8.16
N TRP A 97 29.16 2.37 -7.78
CA TRP A 97 29.47 1.83 -6.46
C TRP A 97 30.98 1.80 -6.18
N LYS A 98 31.79 1.39 -7.16
CA LYS A 98 33.27 1.41 -7.02
C LYS A 98 33.81 2.84 -6.87
N GLU A 99 33.25 3.79 -7.60
CA GLU A 99 33.67 5.20 -7.57
C GLU A 99 33.31 5.90 -6.26
N GLU A 100 32.14 5.62 -5.69
CA GLU A 100 31.64 6.24 -4.46
C GLU A 100 32.24 5.64 -3.18
N GLY A 101 33.29 4.81 -3.31
CA GLY A 101 33.98 4.23 -2.16
C GLY A 101 33.43 2.89 -1.71
N GLY A 102 32.89 2.09 -2.65
CA GLY A 102 32.59 0.68 -2.50
C GLY A 102 33.84 -0.17 -2.29
N ASN A 103 34.53 0.06 -1.18
CA ASN A 103 35.54 -0.85 -0.68
C ASN A 103 34.83 -1.85 0.24
N ILE A 104 34.92 -3.13 -0.10
CA ILE A 104 34.81 -4.24 0.85
C ILE A 104 36.23 -4.64 1.24
#